data_AF-A0A368UD18-F1
#
_entry.id   AF-A0A368UD18-F1
#
_cell.length_a   1.000
_cell.length_b   1.000
_cell.length_c   1.000
_cell.angle_alpha   90.00
_cell.angle_beta   90.00
_cell.angle_gamma   90.00
#
_symmetry.space_group_name_H-M   'P 1'
#
loop_
_entity.id
_entity.type
_entity.pdbx_description
1 polymer ?
#
loop_
_entity_poly.entity_id
_entity_poly.type
_entity_poly.pdbx_seq_one_letter_code
_entity_poly.pdbx_strand_id
1 'polypeptide(L)'
;MFYVGIDIAKNKHDLACMDETGETVITNFRFANSYQGFHQLKLKLEQLSPITQDVQIALESTGHYNYNIVTFLRELGYNVFVYNPFIIKQFAKSQSLRKTKTDRKDALLIARKLRSDVTPEYYQTDKS
;
A
#
# COMPACT_ATOMS: atom_id res chain seq x y z
N MET A 1 3.90 -2.21 -14.62
CA MET A 1 3.97 -1.54 -13.31
C MET A 1 2.86 -2.06 -12.40
N PHE A 2 3.17 -2.32 -11.14
CA PHE A 2 2.24 -2.77 -10.10
C PHE A 2 2.12 -1.73 -8.99
N TYR A 3 0.89 -1.50 -8.55
CA TYR A 3 0.55 -0.57 -7.48
C TYR A 3 -0.02 -1.35 -6.31
N VAL A 4 0.72 -1.34 -5.22
CA VAL A 4 0.42 -2.06 -3.99
C VAL A 4 -0.07 -1.07 -2.96
N GLY A 5 -1.20 -1.38 -2.33
CA GLY A 5 -1.69 -0.67 -1.16
C GLY A 5 -1.64 -1.59 0.06
N ILE A 6 -1.14 -1.08 1.17
CA ILE A 6 -1.08 -1.80 2.44
C ILE A 6 -1.85 -1.02 3.51
N ASP A 7 -2.86 -1.66 4.08
CA ASP A 7 -3.55 -1.19 5.27
C ASP A 7 -2.84 -1.72 6.53
N ILE A 8 -2.43 -0.79 7.40
CA ILE A 8 -1.58 -1.08 8.55
C ILE A 8 -2.42 -1.15 9.83
N ALA A 9 -2.48 -2.34 10.44
CA ALA A 9 -2.98 -2.51 11.80
C ALA A 9 -1.94 -3.12 12.74
N LYS A 10 -2.20 -3.04 14.05
CA LYS A 10 -1.26 -3.40 15.13
C LYS A 10 -0.67 -4.81 14.98
N ASN A 11 -1.52 -5.80 14.69
CA ASN A 11 -1.13 -7.21 14.70
C ASN A 11 -1.00 -7.82 13.30
N LYS A 12 -1.73 -7.28 12.31
CA LYS A 12 -1.84 -7.84 10.97
C LYS A 12 -2.07 -6.72 9.96
N HIS A 13 -1.49 -6.88 8.78
CA HIS A 13 -1.61 -5.95 7.68
C HIS A 13 -2.38 -6.61 6.55
N ASP A 14 -3.11 -5.81 5.78
CA ASP A 14 -3.81 -6.25 4.58
C ASP A 14 -3.19 -5.57 3.36
N LEU A 15 -2.89 -6.36 2.33
CA LEU A 15 -2.30 -5.92 1.08
C LEU A 15 -3.25 -6.17 -0.06
N ALA A 16 -3.34 -5.20 -0.97
CA ALA A 16 -3.98 -5.35 -2.27
C ALA A 16 -3.05 -4.81 -3.35
N CYS A 17 -3.20 -5.34 -4.57
CA CYS A 17 -2.38 -4.96 -5.71
C CYS A 17 -3.24 -4.80 -6.96
N MET A 18 -2.87 -3.84 -7.78
CA MET A 18 -3.42 -3.65 -9.13
C MET A 18 -2.32 -3.30 -10.12
N ASP A 19 -2.59 -3.53 -11.39
CA ASP A 19 -1.68 -3.20 -12.48
C ASP A 19 -1.93 -1.77 -13.00
N GLU A 20 -1.17 -1.38 -14.01
CA GLU A 20 -1.32 -0.11 -14.74
C GLU A 20 -2.68 0.05 -15.43
N THR A 21 -3.28 -1.05 -15.90
CA THR A 21 -4.61 -1.03 -16.55
C THR A 21 -5.72 -0.77 -15.53
N GLY A 22 -5.48 -1.10 -14.26
CA GLY A 22 -6.41 -0.94 -13.13
C GLY A 22 -7.11 -2.22 -12.75
N GLU A 23 -6.71 -3.33 -13.36
CA GLU A 23 -7.14 -4.67 -13.00
C GLU A 23 -6.57 -5.04 -11.62
N THR A 24 -7.39 -5.68 -10.80
CA THR A 24 -6.97 -6.12 -9.47
C THR A 24 -6.23 -7.45 -9.59
N VAL A 25 -4.92 -7.43 -9.29
CA VAL A 25 -4.05 -8.62 -9.34
C VAL A 25 -4.09 -9.37 -8.01
N ILE A 26 -4.16 -8.63 -6.90
CA ILE A 26 -4.31 -9.20 -5.55
C ILE A 26 -5.45 -8.48 -4.86
N THR A 27 -6.54 -9.19 -4.59
CA THR A 27 -7.71 -8.63 -3.92
C THR A 27 -7.51 -8.50 -2.41
N ASN A 28 -6.79 -9.44 -1.79
CA ASN A 28 -6.38 -9.38 -0.39
C ASN A 28 -5.28 -10.39 -0.08
N PHE A 29 -4.21 -9.93 0.55
CA PHE A 29 -3.18 -10.75 1.14
C PHE A 29 -2.92 -10.25 2.56
N ARG A 30 -3.07 -11.12 3.55
CA ARG A 30 -2.94 -10.74 4.95
C ARG A 30 -1.70 -11.36 5.56
N PHE A 31 -0.90 -10.56 6.25
CA PHE A 31 0.34 -10.99 6.89
C PHE A 31 0.48 -10.38 8.28
N ALA A 32 1.23 -11.04 9.16
CA ALA A 32 1.41 -10.58 10.54
C ALA A 32 2.42 -9.42 10.64
N ASN A 33 2.27 -8.57 11.66
CA ASN A 33 3.28 -7.59 12.04
C ASN A 33 4.43 -8.27 12.80
N SER A 34 5.18 -9.11 12.09
CA SER A 34 6.31 -9.88 12.62
C SER A 34 7.34 -10.12 11.52
N TYR A 35 8.55 -10.51 11.91
CA TYR A 35 9.61 -10.85 10.96
C TYR A 35 9.17 -11.92 9.94
N GLN A 36 8.48 -12.97 10.40
CA GLN A 36 7.94 -14.01 9.53
C GLN A 36 6.89 -13.45 8.55
N GLY A 37 6.02 -12.56 9.02
CA GLY A 37 5.03 -11.90 8.16
C GLY A 37 5.69 -11.00 7.10
N PHE A 38 6.76 -10.30 7.45
CA PHE A 38 7.53 -9.47 6.50
C PHE A 38 8.27 -10.33 5.47
N HIS A 39 8.78 -11.50 5.87
CA HIS A 39 9.34 -12.46 4.91
C HIS A 39 8.28 -12.96 3.92
N GLN A 40 7.06 -13.27 4.40
CA GLN A 40 5.95 -13.63 3.52
C GLN A 40 5.57 -12.50 2.55
N LEU A 41 5.57 -11.25 3.03
CA LEU A 41 5.37 -10.07 2.19
C LEU A 41 6.44 -9.99 1.09
N LYS A 42 7.73 -10.13 1.42
CA LYS A 42 8.83 -10.11 0.44
C LYS A 42 8.60 -11.14 -0.67
N LEU A 43 8.35 -12.40 -0.30
CA LEU A 43 8.11 -13.47 -1.28
C LEU A 43 6.89 -13.15 -2.18
N LYS A 44 5.85 -12.53 -1.61
CA LYS A 44 4.67 -12.13 -2.36
C LYS A 44 4.96 -11.00 -3.35
N LEU A 45 5.80 -10.03 -2.99
CA LEU A 45 6.19 -8.94 -3.87
C LEU A 45 7.13 -9.43 -4.99
N GLU A 46 8.05 -10.36 -4.69
CA GLU A 46 8.92 -11.01 -5.69
C GLU A 46 8.13 -11.81 -6.73
N GLN A 47 6.97 -12.37 -6.36
CA GLN A 47 6.05 -13.01 -7.31
C GLN A 47 5.36 -12.03 -8.26
N LEU A 48 5.24 -10.74 -7.89
CA LEU A 48 4.66 -9.73 -8.77
C LEU A 48 5.68 -9.29 -9.82
N SER A 49 6.89 -8.93 -9.38
CA SER A 49 8.02 -8.67 -10.26
C SER A 49 9.33 -8.95 -9.54
N PRO A 50 10.33 -9.54 -10.23
CA PRO A 50 11.69 -9.63 -9.72
C PRO A 50 12.40 -8.26 -9.66
N ILE A 51 11.87 -7.23 -10.35
CA ILE A 51 12.44 -5.87 -10.37
C ILE A 51 11.63 -5.01 -9.41
N THR A 52 12.27 -4.50 -8.36
CA THR A 52 11.57 -3.75 -7.31
C THR A 52 10.98 -2.43 -7.80
N GLN A 53 11.58 -1.80 -8.81
CA GLN A 53 11.09 -0.55 -9.40
C GLN A 53 9.75 -0.72 -10.15
N ASP A 54 9.42 -1.93 -10.59
CA ASP A 54 8.13 -2.25 -11.19
C ASP A 54 7.00 -2.32 -10.15
N VAL A 55 7.31 -2.21 -8.86
CA VAL A 55 6.36 -2.30 -7.76
C VAL A 55 6.42 -1.02 -6.92
N GLN A 56 5.34 -0.25 -6.98
CA GLN A 56 5.14 0.96 -6.18
C GLN A 56 4.23 0.61 -5.01
N ILE A 57 4.65 0.93 -3.78
CA ILE A 57 3.94 0.53 -2.56
C ILE A 57 3.47 1.77 -1.82
N ALA A 58 2.20 1.83 -1.44
CA ALA A 58 1.66 2.87 -0.58
C ALA A 58 1.01 2.28 0.67
N LEU A 59 1.05 3.05 1.76
CA LEU A 59 0.43 2.70 3.03
C LEU A 59 -0.17 3.92 3.74
N GLU A 60 -1.19 3.70 4.56
CA GLU A 60 -1.86 4.75 5.32
C GLU A 60 -1.24 4.90 6.71
N SER A 61 -0.80 6.11 7.06
CA SER A 61 -0.14 6.35 8.36
C SER A 61 -1.14 6.49 9.50
N THR A 62 -1.41 5.41 10.23
CA THR A 62 -2.31 5.42 11.40
C THR A 62 -1.58 5.66 12.73
N GLY A 63 -0.28 5.97 12.71
CA GLY A 63 0.55 6.23 13.90
C GLY A 63 2.00 5.77 13.75
N HIS A 64 2.69 5.49 14.86
CA HIS A 64 4.10 5.05 14.89
C HIS A 64 4.31 3.61 14.36
N TYR A 65 3.23 2.86 14.11
CA TYR A 65 3.27 1.43 13.80
C TYR A 65 3.79 1.09 12.40
N ASN A 66 4.04 2.10 11.55
CA ASN A 66 4.43 1.87 10.15
C ASN A 66 5.94 1.89 9.96
N TYR A 67 6.73 2.29 10.97
CA TYR A 67 8.17 2.45 10.82
C TYR A 67 8.86 1.16 10.39
N ASN A 68 8.57 0.04 11.06
CA ASN A 68 9.24 -1.24 10.79
C ASN A 68 9.00 -1.75 9.37
N ILE A 69 7.75 -1.70 8.88
CA ILE A 69 7.41 -2.16 7.54
C ILE A 69 7.96 -1.23 6.46
N VAL A 70 7.93 0.09 6.70
CA VAL A 70 8.48 1.08 5.77
C VAL A 70 10.00 0.90 5.63
N THR A 71 10.71 0.78 6.75
CA THR A 71 12.16 0.55 6.76
C THR A 71 12.50 -0.76 6.04
N PHE A 72 11.83 -1.85 6.39
CA PHE A 72 12.02 -3.16 5.75
C PHE A 72 11.85 -3.10 4.22
N LEU A 73 10.76 -2.50 3.74
CA LEU A 73 10.48 -2.41 2.30
C LEU A 73 11.50 -1.52 1.56
N ARG A 74 12.01 -0.47 2.20
CA ARG A 74 13.05 0.37 1.62
C ARG A 74 14.42 -0.30 1.59
N GLU A 75 14.77 -1.04 2.63
CA GLU A 75 16.02 -1.82 2.65
C GLU A 75 16.04 -2.88 1.54
N LEU A 76 14.87 -3.38 1.14
CA LEU A 76 14.70 -4.25 -0.03
C LEU A 76 14.74 -3.50 -1.37
N GLY A 77 14.76 -2.17 -1.37
CA GLY A 77 14.84 -1.36 -2.59
C GLY A 77 13.50 -1.05 -3.26
N TYR A 78 12.37 -1.17 -2.55
CA TYR A 78 11.06 -0.75 -3.07
C TYR A 78 10.83 0.75 -2.90
N ASN A 79 10.04 1.31 -3.82
CA ASN A 79 9.50 2.66 -3.68
C ASN A 79 8.27 2.62 -2.75
N VAL A 80 8.40 3.24 -1.57
CA VAL A 80 7.37 3.19 -0.51
C VAL A 80 6.87 4.59 -0.18
N PHE A 81 5.56 4.79 -0.35
CA PHE A 81 4.82 6.02 -0.11
C PHE A 81 3.92 5.89 1.11
N VAL A 82 3.73 6.99 1.82
CA VAL A 82 2.93 7.03 3.05
C VAL A 82 1.88 8.11 2.92
N TYR A 83 0.61 7.73 2.88
CA TYR A 83 -0.51 8.66 2.83
C TYR A 83 -0.97 9.06 4.23
N ASN A 84 -1.39 10.31 4.36
CA ASN A 84 -2.17 10.75 5.51
C ASN A 84 -3.58 10.12 5.45
N PRO A 85 -4.08 9.52 6.55
CA PRO A 85 -5.43 8.97 6.63
C PRO A 85 -6.55 9.87 6.10
N PHE A 86 -6.40 11.18 6.34
CA PHE A 86 -7.35 12.18 5.85
C PHE A 86 -7.49 12.16 4.33
N ILE A 87 -6.37 12.02 3.60
CA ILE A 87 -6.33 12.01 2.13
C ILE A 87 -7.02 10.74 1.58
N ILE A 88 -6.74 9.58 2.18
CA ILE A 88 -7.39 8.32 1.80
C ILE A 88 -8.90 8.41 2.03
N LYS A 89 -9.33 8.94 3.19
CA LYS A 89 -10.75 9.15 3.51
C LYS A 89 -11.43 10.11 2.54
N GLN A 90 -10.77 11.20 2.14
CA GLN A 90 -11.31 12.15 1.15
C GLN A 90 -11.44 11.50 -0.23
N PHE A 91 -10.44 10.71 -0.64
CA PHE A 91 -10.49 9.95 -1.88
C PHE A 91 -11.59 8.88 -1.87
N ALA A 92 -11.79 8.19 -0.75
CA ALA A 92 -12.88 7.24 -0.57
C ALA A 92 -14.25 7.88 -0.89
N LYS A 93 -14.48 9.08 -0.32
CA LYS A 93 -15.72 9.85 -0.49
C LYS A 93 -15.94 10.25 -1.95
N SER A 94 -14.93 10.80 -2.62
CA SER A 94 -15.05 11.21 -4.03
C SER A 94 -15.36 10.04 -4.96
N GLN A 95 -14.87 8.85 -4.61
CA GLN A 95 -15.12 7.62 -5.35
C GLN A 95 -16.49 7.00 -5.03
N SER A 96 -17.03 7.18 -3.81
CA SER A 96 -18.36 6.67 -3.42
C SER A 96 -19.53 7.45 -4.06
N LEU A 97 -19.33 8.71 -4.42
CA LEU A 97 -20.32 9.54 -5.12
C LEU A 97 -20.69 9.00 -6.52
N ARG A 98 -19.89 8.06 -7.07
CA ARG A 98 -20.09 7.43 -8.38
C ARG A 98 -20.80 6.05 -8.36
N LYS A 99 -21.50 5.69 -7.26
CA LYS A 99 -22.28 4.43 -7.05
C LYS A 99 -21.49 3.11 -7.09
N THR A 100 -21.37 2.48 -5.92
CA THR A 100 -21.88 1.14 -5.51
C THR A 100 -21.18 0.76 -4.20
N LYS A 101 -21.96 0.28 -3.22
CA LYS A 101 -21.44 -0.41 -2.02
C LYS A 101 -20.72 -1.67 -2.48
N THR A 102 -19.46 -1.57 -2.83
CA THR A 102 -18.58 -2.73 -2.92
C THR A 102 -17.68 -2.65 -1.70
N ASP A 103 -17.63 -3.73 -0.93
CA ASP A 103 -16.69 -4.05 0.15
C ASP A 103 -15.26 -3.60 -0.19
N ARG A 104 -14.99 -2.31 -0.02
CA ARG A 104 -13.66 -1.76 -0.28
C ARG A 104 -12.80 -2.17 0.90
N LYS A 105 -11.94 -3.14 0.66
CA LYS A 105 -10.77 -3.39 1.48
C LYS A 105 -9.89 -2.15 1.39
N ASP A 106 -9.59 -1.52 2.53
CA ASP A 106 -8.89 -0.23 2.61
C ASP A 106 -7.55 -0.25 1.82
N ALA A 107 -6.86 -1.38 1.83
CA ALA A 107 -5.67 -1.64 1.01
C ALA A 107 -5.87 -1.39 -0.50
N LEU A 108 -7.01 -1.79 -1.07
CA LEU A 108 -7.31 -1.59 -2.49
C LEU A 108 -7.61 -0.13 -2.82
N LEU A 109 -8.16 0.62 -1.86
CA LEU A 109 -8.35 2.06 -2.01
C LEU A 109 -7.00 2.80 -2.05
N ILE A 110 -6.07 2.40 -1.19
CA ILE A 110 -4.70 2.92 -1.15
C ILE A 110 -3.98 2.65 -2.48
N ALA A 111 -4.06 1.41 -3.00
CA ALA A 111 -3.48 1.05 -4.29
C ALA A 111 -4.04 1.91 -5.44
N ARG A 112 -5.37 2.12 -5.45
CA ARG A 112 -6.04 2.99 -6.43
C ARG A 112 -5.58 4.43 -6.34
N LYS A 113 -5.42 4.94 -5.11
CA LYS A 113 -4.95 6.32 -4.89
C LYS A 113 -3.54 6.48 -5.46
N LEU A 114 -2.65 5.54 -5.16
CA LEU A 114 -1.29 5.53 -5.69
C LEU A 114 -1.25 5.50 -7.21
N ARG A 115 -2.05 4.64 -7.85
CA ARG A 115 -2.13 4.59 -9.31
C ARG A 115 -2.63 5.90 -9.93
N SER A 116 -3.55 6.60 -9.26
CA SER A 116 -4.13 7.86 -9.77
C SER A 116 -3.26 9.09 -9.55
N ASP A 117 -2.23 9.00 -8.71
CA ASP A 117 -1.37 10.13 -8.40
C ASP A 117 -0.31 10.32 -9.49
N VAL A 118 -0.42 11.43 -10.20
CA VAL A 118 0.50 11.83 -11.28
C VAL A 118 1.88 12.23 -10.71
N THR A 119 1.92 12.61 -9.43
CA THR A 119 3.14 12.86 -8.66
C THR A 119 2.92 12.37 -7.23
N PRO A 120 3.66 11.34 -6.77
CA PRO A 120 3.61 10.91 -5.37
C PRO A 120 4.46 11.86 -4.51
N GLU A 121 4.14 13.14 -4.55
CA GLU A 121 4.65 14.12 -3.59
C GLU A 121 3.90 13.88 -2.29
N TYR A 122 4.61 13.46 -1.24
CA TYR A 122 4.38 13.75 0.19
C TYR A 122 5.22 12.74 0.97
N TYR A 123 6.53 12.97 0.97
CA TYR A 123 7.41 12.32 1.93
C TYR A 123 7.61 13.26 3.12
N GLN A 124 7.19 12.84 4.33
CA GLN A 124 7.77 13.33 5.57
C GLN A 124 8.61 12.19 6.16
N THR A 125 9.93 12.25 5.94
CA THR A 125 10.85 11.73 6.95
C THR A 125 10.88 12.80 8.01
N ASP A 126 10.55 12.46 9.25
CA ASP A 126 11.10 13.21 10.37
C ASP A 126 12.62 13.16 10.17
N LYS A 127 13.21 14.30 9.80
CA LYS A 127 14.66 14.45 9.76
C LYS A 127 15.09 14.31 11.22
N SER A 128 15.84 13.26 11.50
CA SER A 128 16.64 13.12 12.72
C SER A 128 17.47 14.38 12.97
#